data_AF-A0A923HT07-F1
#
_entry.id   AF-A0A923HT07-F1
#
_cell.length_a   1.000
_cell.length_b   1.000
_cell.length_c   1.000
_cell.angle_alpha   90.00
_cell.angle_beta   90.00
_cell.angle_gamma   90.00
#
_symmetry.space_group_name_H-M   'P 1'
#
loop_
_entity.id
_entity.type
_entity.pdbx_description
1 polymer ?
#
loop_
_entity_poly.entity_id
_entity_poly.type
_entity_poly.pdbx_seq_one_letter_code
_entity_poly.pdbx_strand_id
1 'polypeptide(L)'
;MTYIKLSAFALALFFSSSASASIEDARKDILNTYNFDPSMMTYEEQANRAPTLSQLWSRFNKSPEGYRDALRILLKEKGQQEILYCDGGMLFLANATSPADQNLGMDSIKKCTLTEIQQTPYFYTMHQQAIRGVDTIELQFKMLTRPEYQITVPAHALNLAQDYCFVYPLLVQDETKYTLRLIEKIKLEKDPVALKTLLLALYYAALPNSEAAIHFISQSKEYPVDIQELARQIEMGIAKARQAAPSKVFNWLKENGSKISPNALEKELRDARRERMRTISDEALMELGAYTLLIYHSQR
;
A
#
# COMPACT_ATOMS: atom_id res chain seq x y z
N MET A 1 -45.91 -26.51 49.21
CA MET A 1 -46.48 -25.31 48.56
C MET A 1 -45.64 -24.13 49.03
N THR A 2 -44.63 -23.77 48.26
CA THR A 2 -43.52 -22.94 48.73
C THR A 2 -43.42 -21.72 47.82
N TYR A 3 -43.61 -20.54 48.38
CA TYR A 3 -43.54 -19.26 47.69
C TYR A 3 -42.08 -18.89 47.41
N ILE A 4 -41.74 -18.59 46.14
CA ILE A 4 -40.45 -18.01 45.73
C ILE A 4 -40.63 -16.49 45.61
N LYS A 5 -39.83 -15.74 46.39
CA LYS A 5 -39.73 -14.27 46.32
C LYS A 5 -38.82 -13.89 45.14
N LEU A 6 -39.33 -13.03 44.25
CA LEU A 6 -38.55 -12.33 43.23
C LEU A 6 -37.90 -11.09 43.83
N SER A 7 -36.57 -11.02 43.79
CA SER A 7 -35.79 -9.81 44.11
C SER A 7 -35.48 -9.06 42.81
N ALA A 8 -35.91 -7.80 42.74
CA ALA A 8 -35.60 -6.89 41.65
C ALA A 8 -34.14 -6.42 41.74
N PHE A 9 -33.36 -6.61 40.67
CA PHE A 9 -32.02 -6.05 40.50
C PHE A 9 -32.15 -4.65 39.89
N ALA A 10 -31.80 -3.61 40.64
CA ALA A 10 -31.71 -2.25 40.12
C ALA A 10 -30.42 -2.09 39.30
N LEU A 11 -30.57 -1.90 37.99
CA LEU A 11 -29.47 -1.62 37.07
C LEU A 11 -29.10 -0.12 37.18
N ALA A 12 -28.03 0.19 37.89
CA ALA A 12 -27.49 1.55 37.95
C ALA A 12 -26.68 1.85 36.67
N LEU A 13 -27.24 2.68 35.78
CA LEU A 13 -26.52 3.25 34.64
C LEU A 13 -25.58 4.36 35.13
N PHE A 14 -24.29 4.04 35.28
CA PHE A 14 -23.25 5.06 35.43
C PHE A 14 -22.97 5.70 34.07
N PHE A 15 -23.49 6.91 33.85
CA PHE A 15 -23.03 7.77 32.77
C PHE A 15 -21.68 8.36 33.16
N SER A 16 -20.58 7.70 32.77
CA SER A 16 -19.26 8.31 32.82
C SER A 16 -19.19 9.41 31.76
N SER A 17 -19.31 10.67 32.18
CA SER A 17 -19.01 11.83 31.32
C SER A 17 -17.55 11.75 30.89
N SER A 18 -17.33 11.33 29.65
CA SER A 18 -15.99 11.30 29.07
C SER A 18 -15.59 12.74 28.78
N ALA A 19 -14.87 13.37 29.72
CA ALA A 19 -14.30 14.70 29.49
C ALA A 19 -13.39 14.62 28.25
N SER A 20 -13.68 15.43 27.24
CA SER A 20 -12.81 15.56 26.06
C SER A 20 -11.46 16.14 26.51
N ALA A 21 -10.36 15.50 26.10
CA ALA A 21 -9.03 16.07 26.32
C ALA A 21 -8.93 17.42 25.61
N SER A 22 -8.34 18.42 26.28
CA SER A 22 -8.03 19.69 25.62
C SER A 22 -7.01 19.46 24.50
N ILE A 23 -7.04 20.30 23.46
CA ILE A 23 -6.09 20.19 22.35
C ILE A 23 -4.65 20.28 22.85
N GLU A 24 -4.36 21.17 23.81
CA GLU A 24 -3.00 21.33 24.35
C GLU A 24 -2.53 20.12 25.16
N ASP A 25 -3.42 19.49 25.94
CA ASP A 25 -3.07 18.26 26.66
C ASP A 25 -2.83 17.11 25.69
N ALA A 26 -3.67 16.98 24.65
CA ALA A 26 -3.50 15.98 23.60
C ALA A 26 -2.19 16.19 22.82
N ARG A 27 -1.84 17.45 22.49
CA ARG A 27 -0.56 17.78 21.83
C ARG A 27 0.64 17.36 22.68
N LYS A 28 0.63 17.70 23.98
CA LYS A 28 1.70 17.30 24.90
C LYS A 28 1.82 15.78 25.01
N ASP A 29 0.69 15.08 25.11
CA ASP A 29 0.68 13.62 25.18
C ASP A 29 1.26 12.97 23.92
N ILE A 30 0.87 13.44 22.73
CA ILE A 30 1.43 12.97 21.45
C ILE A 30 2.94 13.24 21.41
N LEU A 31 3.37 14.47 21.70
CA LEU A 31 4.79 14.84 21.64
C LEU A 31 5.64 14.00 22.62
N ASN A 32 5.17 13.83 23.85
CA ASN A 32 5.86 13.00 24.85
C ASN A 32 5.93 11.53 24.41
N THR A 33 4.87 11.03 23.77
CA THR A 33 4.81 9.65 23.28
C THR A 33 5.82 9.41 22.15
N TYR A 34 5.90 10.33 21.18
CA TYR A 34 6.79 10.21 20.01
C TYR A 34 8.18 10.83 20.22
N ASN A 35 8.57 11.20 21.45
CA ASN A 35 9.88 11.76 21.76
C ASN A 35 10.98 10.68 21.85
N PHE A 36 11.17 9.93 20.76
CA PHE A 36 12.22 8.94 20.60
C PHE A 36 12.51 8.68 19.11
N ASP A 37 13.66 8.10 18.84
CA ASP A 37 14.13 7.71 17.51
C ASP A 37 14.30 6.17 17.51
N PRO A 38 13.41 5.41 16.85
CA PRO A 38 13.51 3.96 16.75
C PRO A 38 14.84 3.46 16.18
N SER A 39 15.47 4.20 15.27
CA SER A 39 16.74 3.79 14.64
C SER A 39 17.91 3.81 15.62
N MET A 40 17.79 4.59 16.71
CA MET A 40 18.76 4.70 17.79
C MET A 40 18.47 3.74 18.96
N MET A 41 17.47 2.87 18.83
CA MET A 41 17.02 1.95 19.88
C MET A 41 17.27 0.49 19.51
N THR A 42 17.58 -0.32 20.52
CA THR A 42 17.58 -1.78 20.42
C THR A 42 16.16 -2.32 20.27
N TYR A 43 16.05 -3.57 19.81
CA TYR A 43 14.76 -4.26 19.72
C TYR A 43 14.03 -4.33 21.07
N GLU A 44 14.75 -4.58 22.17
CA GLU A 44 14.17 -4.63 23.52
C GLU A 44 13.61 -3.28 23.95
N GLU A 45 14.34 -2.19 23.70
CA GLU A 45 13.86 -0.83 24.00
C GLU A 45 12.62 -0.47 23.17
N GLN A 46 12.60 -0.84 21.88
CA GLN A 46 11.43 -0.63 21.01
C GLN A 46 10.22 -1.43 21.53
N ALA A 47 10.43 -2.69 21.91
CA ALA A 47 9.39 -3.54 22.50
C ALA A 47 8.84 -2.94 23.80
N ASN A 48 9.69 -2.37 24.64
CA ASN A 48 9.29 -1.70 25.88
C ASN A 48 8.53 -0.38 25.65
N ARG A 49 8.71 0.28 24.50
CA ARG A 49 7.95 1.48 24.12
C ARG A 49 6.60 1.19 23.46
N ALA A 50 6.45 0.04 22.81
CA ALA A 50 5.23 -0.32 22.09
C ALA A 50 3.92 -0.20 22.92
N PRO A 51 3.88 -0.54 24.23
CA PRO A 51 2.70 -0.31 25.06
C PRO A 51 2.30 1.17 25.17
N THR A 52 3.26 2.11 25.21
CA THR A 52 2.97 3.54 25.30
C THR A 52 2.32 4.06 24.02
N LEU A 53 2.81 3.67 22.85
CA LEU A 53 2.18 3.97 21.57
C LEU A 53 0.75 3.41 21.51
N SER A 54 0.57 2.16 21.94
CA SER A 54 -0.74 1.50 21.97
C SER A 54 -1.73 2.20 22.90
N GLN A 55 -1.25 2.70 24.05
CA GLN A 55 -2.07 3.47 24.98
C GLN A 55 -2.47 4.84 24.40
N LEU A 56 -1.58 5.53 23.68
CA LEU A 56 -1.91 6.74 22.95
C LEU A 56 -3.05 6.48 21.94
N TRP A 57 -2.96 5.39 21.17
CA TRP A 57 -4.01 5.02 20.22
C TRP A 57 -5.33 4.70 20.90
N SER A 58 -5.31 4.04 22.05
CA SER A 58 -6.53 3.80 22.85
C SER A 58 -7.18 5.12 23.27
N ARG A 59 -6.38 6.12 23.67
CA ARG A 59 -6.90 7.46 24.01
C ARG A 59 -7.44 8.19 22.78
N PHE A 60 -6.73 8.13 21.65
CA PHE A 60 -7.18 8.67 20.38
C PHE A 60 -8.57 8.14 20.00
N ASN A 61 -8.79 6.82 20.13
CA ASN A 61 -10.08 6.19 19.81
C ASN A 61 -11.20 6.57 20.79
N LYS A 62 -10.89 6.79 22.06
CA LYS A 62 -11.89 7.17 23.09
C LYS A 62 -12.29 8.65 23.06
N SER A 63 -11.38 9.52 22.62
CA SER A 63 -11.59 10.98 22.59
C SER A 63 -11.08 11.57 21.28
N PRO A 64 -11.73 11.23 20.15
CA PRO A 64 -11.16 11.46 18.83
C PRO A 64 -11.02 12.94 18.46
N GLU A 65 -11.91 13.82 18.92
CA GLU A 65 -11.91 15.23 18.50
C GLU A 65 -10.64 15.97 18.95
N GLY A 66 -10.34 15.96 20.26
CA GLY A 66 -9.17 16.65 20.81
C GLY A 66 -7.84 16.11 20.26
N TYR A 67 -7.71 14.79 20.15
CA TYR A 67 -6.49 14.17 19.60
C TYR A 67 -6.36 14.36 18.09
N ARG A 68 -7.46 14.33 17.33
CA ARG A 68 -7.43 14.56 15.88
C ARG A 68 -7.03 15.99 15.57
N ASP A 69 -7.56 16.97 16.29
CA ASP A 69 -7.21 18.37 16.10
C ASP A 69 -5.75 18.64 16.50
N ALA A 70 -5.31 18.08 17.63
CA ALA A 70 -3.91 18.12 18.05
C ALA A 70 -2.97 17.52 16.98
N LEU A 71 -3.31 16.33 16.47
CA LEU A 71 -2.53 15.67 15.43
C LEU A 71 -2.52 16.49 14.13
N ARG A 72 -3.66 17.07 13.72
CA ARG A 72 -3.75 17.95 12.55
C ARG A 72 -2.78 19.13 12.64
N ILE A 73 -2.60 19.70 13.84
CA ILE A 73 -1.63 20.78 14.07
C ILE A 73 -0.21 20.23 13.94
N LEU A 74 0.12 19.16 14.68
CA LEU A 74 1.47 18.59 14.71
C LEU A 74 1.96 18.12 13.33
N LEU A 75 1.11 17.48 12.53
CA LEU A 75 1.48 17.00 11.19
C LEU A 75 1.75 18.15 10.20
N LYS A 76 1.26 19.37 10.45
CA LYS A 76 1.56 20.56 9.65
C LYS A 76 2.87 21.22 10.06
N GLU A 77 3.21 21.15 11.34
CA GLU A 77 4.43 21.73 11.88
C GLU A 77 5.68 21.05 11.31
N LYS A 78 6.78 21.80 11.25
CA LYS A 78 8.10 21.30 10.84
C LYS A 78 8.88 20.87 12.08
N GLY A 79 9.84 19.96 11.91
CA GLY A 79 10.76 19.54 12.97
C GLY A 79 10.21 18.51 13.94
N GLN A 80 9.10 17.85 13.59
CA GLN A 80 8.64 16.68 14.34
C GLN A 80 9.53 15.47 14.04
N GLN A 81 9.52 14.48 14.93
CA GLN A 81 10.19 13.19 14.71
C GLN A 81 9.62 12.47 13.49
N GLU A 82 10.47 11.75 12.75
CA GLU A 82 10.05 11.04 11.53
C GLU A 82 8.94 10.03 11.81
N ILE A 83 9.07 9.24 12.88
CA ILE A 83 8.04 8.31 13.33
C ILE A 83 6.66 8.98 13.53
N LEU A 84 6.60 10.23 14.02
CA LEU A 84 5.31 10.94 14.17
C LEU A 84 4.70 11.27 12.80
N TYR A 85 5.52 11.69 11.83
CA TYR A 85 5.02 11.97 10.48
C TYR A 85 4.48 10.71 9.81
N CYS A 86 5.14 9.57 9.98
CA CYS A 86 4.68 8.30 9.43
C CYS A 86 3.46 7.76 10.17
N ASP A 87 3.63 7.40 11.44
CA ASP A 87 2.65 6.66 12.24
C ASP A 87 1.45 7.54 12.54
N GLY A 88 1.69 8.79 12.95
CA GLY A 88 0.63 9.79 13.09
C GLY A 88 -0.08 10.05 11.77
N GLY A 89 0.64 10.12 10.64
CA GLY A 89 0.04 10.24 9.31
C GLY A 89 -0.87 9.07 8.94
N MET A 90 -0.41 7.83 9.15
CA MET A 90 -1.19 6.61 8.89
C MET A 90 -2.42 6.51 9.81
N LEU A 91 -2.26 6.82 11.11
CA LEU A 91 -3.37 6.87 12.06
C LEU A 91 -4.41 7.91 11.65
N PHE A 92 -3.95 9.07 11.19
CA PHE A 92 -4.81 10.13 10.71
C PHE A 92 -5.58 9.70 9.45
N LEU A 93 -4.91 9.04 8.50
CA LEU A 93 -5.54 8.49 7.29
C LEU A 93 -6.58 7.41 7.58
N ALA A 94 -6.35 6.54 8.56
CA ALA A 94 -7.28 5.49 8.95
C ALA A 94 -8.63 6.06 9.42
N ASN A 95 -8.63 7.29 9.95
CA ASN A 95 -9.79 7.96 10.52
C ASN A 95 -10.25 9.20 9.71
N ALA A 96 -9.64 9.46 8.56
CA ALA A 96 -9.91 10.65 7.77
C ALA A 96 -11.30 10.57 7.11
N THR A 97 -12.17 11.53 7.44
CA THR A 97 -13.53 11.66 6.88
C THR A 97 -13.65 12.75 5.83
N SER A 98 -12.59 13.54 5.61
CA SER A 98 -12.56 14.64 4.65
C SER A 98 -11.37 14.54 3.70
N PRO A 99 -11.48 15.06 2.45
CA PRO A 99 -10.35 15.14 1.53
C PRO A 99 -9.16 15.93 2.09
N ALA A 100 -9.43 16.98 2.89
CA ALA A 100 -8.39 17.76 3.53
C ALA A 100 -7.57 16.92 4.53
N ASP A 101 -8.24 16.09 5.32
CA ASP A 101 -7.56 15.21 6.27
C ASP A 101 -6.80 14.09 5.55
N GLN A 102 -7.37 13.54 4.47
CA GLN A 102 -6.69 12.58 3.61
C GLN A 102 -5.40 13.17 3.02
N ASN A 103 -5.46 14.36 2.44
CA ASN A 103 -4.29 15.03 1.89
C ASN A 103 -3.23 15.30 2.95
N LEU A 104 -3.63 15.78 4.14
CA LEU A 104 -2.68 16.01 5.23
C LEU A 104 -1.99 14.72 5.68
N GLY A 105 -2.73 13.62 5.82
CA GLY A 105 -2.15 12.33 6.18
C GLY A 105 -1.14 11.85 5.13
N MET A 106 -1.49 11.95 3.84
CA MET A 106 -0.59 11.61 2.74
C MET A 106 0.67 12.48 2.71
N ASP A 107 0.51 13.80 2.87
CA ASP A 107 1.61 14.76 2.90
C ASP A 107 2.50 14.58 4.13
N SER A 108 1.94 14.12 5.24
CA SER A 108 2.70 13.76 6.43
C SER A 108 3.61 12.57 6.16
N ILE A 109 3.09 11.47 5.61
CA ILE A 109 3.87 10.25 5.33
C ILE A 109 5.00 10.54 4.33
N LYS A 110 4.83 11.51 3.41
CA LYS A 110 5.91 11.93 2.50
C LYS A 110 7.16 12.43 3.23
N LYS A 111 7.02 13.00 4.43
CA LYS A 111 8.09 13.62 5.19
C LYS A 111 9.05 12.64 5.85
N CYS A 112 8.66 11.37 5.98
CA CYS A 112 9.47 10.41 6.70
C CYS A 112 10.18 9.40 5.80
N THR A 113 11.25 8.80 6.31
CA THR A 113 11.91 7.65 5.68
C THR A 113 11.19 6.35 6.05
N LEU A 114 11.48 5.27 5.32
CA LEU A 114 10.96 3.94 5.69
C LEU A 114 11.79 3.24 6.76
N THR A 115 12.84 3.86 7.29
CA THR A 115 13.78 3.25 8.24
C THR A 115 13.06 2.80 9.51
N GLU A 116 12.14 3.64 9.99
CA GLU A 116 11.49 3.51 11.30
C GLU A 116 10.06 2.95 11.24
N ILE A 117 9.57 2.64 10.04
CA ILE A 117 8.18 2.21 9.84
C ILE A 117 8.12 0.69 9.68
N GLN A 118 7.13 0.08 10.34
CA GLN A 118 6.74 -1.28 10.01
C GLN A 118 6.24 -1.36 8.55
N GLN A 119 6.85 -2.26 7.79
CA GLN A 119 6.59 -2.42 6.35
C GLN A 119 5.13 -2.81 6.08
N THR A 120 4.58 -3.75 6.86
CA THR A 120 3.21 -4.25 6.68
C THR A 120 2.14 -3.16 6.79
N PRO A 121 2.03 -2.36 7.89
CA PRO A 121 1.09 -1.26 7.97
C PRO A 121 1.25 -0.22 6.85
N TYR A 122 2.50 0.08 6.45
CA TYR A 122 2.78 1.00 5.36
C TYR A 122 2.18 0.51 4.04
N PHE A 123 2.46 -0.74 3.68
CA PHE A 123 1.92 -1.36 2.46
C PHE A 123 0.39 -1.34 2.45
N TYR A 124 -0.27 -1.79 3.52
CA TYR A 124 -1.73 -1.82 3.59
C TYR A 124 -2.35 -0.42 3.51
N THR A 125 -1.69 0.57 4.12
CA THR A 125 -2.12 1.98 4.00
C THR A 125 -2.05 2.42 2.54
N MET A 126 -0.94 2.18 1.84
CA MET A 126 -0.79 2.57 0.43
C MET A 126 -1.79 1.87 -0.47
N HIS A 127 -1.99 0.56 -0.28
CA HIS A 127 -2.97 -0.21 -1.02
C HIS A 127 -4.40 0.31 -0.78
N GLN A 128 -4.78 0.57 0.46
CA GLN A 128 -6.10 1.11 0.79
C GLN A 128 -6.33 2.51 0.20
N GLN A 129 -5.34 3.40 0.24
CA GLN A 129 -5.46 4.73 -0.36
C GLN A 129 -5.55 4.64 -1.90
N ALA A 130 -4.78 3.74 -2.52
CA ALA A 130 -4.85 3.49 -3.95
C ALA A 130 -6.23 2.96 -4.38
N ILE A 131 -6.85 2.05 -3.61
CA ILE A 131 -8.23 1.58 -3.85
C ILE A 131 -9.24 2.74 -3.83
N ARG A 132 -9.01 3.73 -2.96
CA ARG A 132 -9.84 4.96 -2.86
C ARG A 132 -9.56 5.95 -3.98
N GLY A 133 -8.65 5.64 -4.91
CA GLY A 133 -8.31 6.50 -6.04
C GLY A 133 -7.32 7.62 -5.72
N VAL A 134 -6.68 7.58 -4.55
CA VAL A 134 -5.61 8.50 -4.18
C VAL A 134 -4.33 8.12 -4.93
N ASP A 135 -3.63 9.10 -5.49
CA ASP A 135 -2.32 8.89 -6.11
C ASP A 135 -1.26 8.61 -5.03
N THR A 136 -0.73 7.38 -5.02
CA THR A 136 0.21 6.89 -4.01
C THR A 136 1.64 6.70 -4.52
N ILE A 137 1.93 6.98 -5.80
CA ILE A 137 3.21 6.57 -6.42
C ILE A 137 4.44 7.20 -5.76
N GLU A 138 4.38 8.46 -5.30
CA GLU A 138 5.52 9.06 -4.56
C GLU A 138 5.84 8.29 -3.28
N LEU A 139 4.81 7.82 -2.59
CA LEU A 139 4.99 7.01 -1.38
C LEU A 139 5.45 5.60 -1.73
N GLN A 140 4.97 5.02 -2.84
CA GLN A 140 5.46 3.73 -3.32
C GLN A 140 6.93 3.79 -3.72
N PHE A 141 7.41 4.89 -4.32
CA PHE A 141 8.83 5.05 -4.63
C PHE A 141 9.74 4.97 -3.41
N LYS A 142 9.25 5.28 -2.21
CA LYS A 142 10.01 5.05 -0.98
C LYS A 142 10.29 3.57 -0.74
N MET A 143 9.42 2.64 -1.16
CA MET A 143 9.66 1.19 -1.03
C MET A 143 10.91 0.76 -1.80
N LEU A 144 11.23 1.44 -2.91
CA LEU A 144 12.41 1.17 -3.73
C LEU A 144 13.73 1.49 -3.02
N THR A 145 13.72 2.32 -1.98
CA THR A 145 14.94 2.65 -1.21
C THR A 145 15.31 1.57 -0.20
N ARG A 146 14.56 0.47 -0.13
CA ARG A 146 14.78 -0.65 0.79
C ARG A 146 14.75 -1.97 0.02
N PRO A 147 15.88 -2.46 -0.51
CA PRO A 147 15.93 -3.72 -1.28
C PRO A 147 15.35 -4.93 -0.53
N GLU A 148 15.40 -4.91 0.80
CA GLU A 148 14.87 -5.92 1.71
C GLU A 148 13.40 -5.71 2.10
N TYR A 149 12.71 -4.73 1.51
CA TYR A 149 11.30 -4.48 1.80
C TYR A 149 10.46 -5.71 1.48
N GLN A 150 9.72 -6.20 2.48
CA GLN A 150 8.85 -7.35 2.32
C GLN A 150 7.70 -7.29 3.33
N ILE A 151 6.61 -7.97 3.00
CA ILE A 151 5.52 -8.17 3.95
C ILE A 151 5.12 -9.64 3.96
N THR A 152 4.58 -10.07 5.09
CA THR A 152 3.83 -11.32 5.19
C THR A 152 2.34 -11.01 5.25
N VAL A 153 1.55 -11.73 4.47
CA VAL A 153 0.08 -11.73 4.48
C VAL A 153 -0.34 -13.05 5.15
N PRO A 154 -0.56 -13.08 6.48
CA PRO A 154 -0.68 -14.34 7.21
C PRO A 154 -1.85 -15.21 6.76
N ALA A 155 -2.97 -14.59 6.37
CA ALA A 155 -4.17 -15.30 5.92
C ALA A 155 -3.94 -16.18 4.68
N HIS A 156 -2.91 -15.87 3.88
CA HIS A 156 -2.57 -16.58 2.64
C HIS A 156 -1.21 -17.27 2.69
N ALA A 157 -0.53 -17.28 3.86
CA ALA A 157 0.87 -17.68 3.99
C ALA A 157 1.78 -17.08 2.91
N LEU A 158 1.45 -15.86 2.47
CA LEU A 158 2.02 -15.22 1.29
C LEU A 158 3.05 -14.18 1.73
N ASN A 159 4.28 -14.33 1.23
CA ASN A 159 5.33 -13.34 1.42
C ASN A 159 5.49 -12.55 0.11
N LEU A 160 5.30 -11.23 0.18
CA LEU A 160 5.55 -10.34 -0.95
C LEU A 160 6.89 -9.66 -0.72
N ALA A 161 7.80 -9.80 -1.67
CA ALA A 161 9.04 -9.03 -1.69
C ALA A 161 8.77 -7.60 -2.22
N GLN A 162 9.84 -6.80 -2.34
CA GLN A 162 9.75 -5.38 -2.74
C GLN A 162 8.98 -5.21 -4.05
N ASP A 163 9.18 -6.12 -5.01
CA ASP A 163 8.57 -6.09 -6.32
C ASP A 163 7.04 -6.08 -6.26
N TYR A 164 6.44 -7.07 -5.62
CA TYR A 164 5.00 -7.16 -5.48
C TYR A 164 4.44 -6.18 -4.45
N CYS A 165 5.21 -5.83 -3.39
CA CYS A 165 4.82 -4.76 -2.47
C CYS A 165 4.65 -3.42 -3.21
N PHE A 166 5.55 -3.11 -4.15
CA PHE A 166 5.52 -1.91 -4.96
C PHE A 166 4.40 -1.94 -5.99
N VAL A 167 4.24 -3.06 -6.71
CA VAL A 167 3.31 -3.20 -7.83
C VAL A 167 1.85 -3.27 -7.38
N TYR A 168 1.52 -3.90 -6.24
CA TYR A 168 0.13 -4.12 -5.82
C TYR A 168 -0.72 -2.84 -5.77
N PRO A 169 -0.28 -1.76 -5.10
CA PRO A 169 -1.07 -0.53 -5.05
C PRO A 169 -1.11 0.22 -6.39
N LEU A 170 -0.21 -0.05 -7.33
CA LEU A 170 -0.32 0.50 -8.69
C LEU A 170 -1.45 -0.17 -9.47
N LEU A 171 -1.59 -1.49 -9.31
CA LEU A 171 -2.50 -2.28 -10.12
C LEU A 171 -3.98 -2.04 -9.86
N VAL A 172 -4.34 -1.33 -8.79
CA VAL A 172 -5.72 -0.87 -8.54
C VAL A 172 -6.00 0.50 -9.16
N GLN A 173 -4.98 1.17 -9.70
CA GLN A 173 -5.05 2.50 -10.29
C GLN A 173 -5.05 2.43 -11.83
N ASP A 174 -5.36 3.57 -12.46
CA ASP A 174 -5.22 3.73 -13.90
C ASP A 174 -3.74 3.83 -14.28
N GLU A 175 -3.28 2.93 -15.15
CA GLU A 175 -1.88 2.81 -15.57
C GLU A 175 -1.36 4.07 -16.25
N THR A 176 -2.25 4.81 -16.92
CA THR A 176 -1.90 6.08 -17.56
C THR A 176 -1.42 7.15 -16.56
N LYS A 177 -1.82 7.04 -15.29
CA LYS A 177 -1.47 8.01 -14.24
C LYS A 177 -0.05 7.84 -13.70
N TYR A 178 0.52 6.64 -13.79
CA TYR A 178 1.80 6.34 -13.16
C TYR A 178 2.91 5.92 -14.13
N THR A 179 2.59 5.43 -15.34
CA THR A 179 3.61 4.87 -16.25
C THR A 179 4.72 5.85 -16.60
N LEU A 180 4.42 7.11 -16.91
CA LEU A 180 5.47 8.09 -17.23
C LEU A 180 6.44 8.30 -16.06
N ARG A 181 5.92 8.31 -14.83
CA ARG A 181 6.73 8.47 -13.62
C ARG A 181 7.59 7.25 -13.34
N LEU A 182 7.11 6.05 -13.67
CA LEU A 182 7.94 4.83 -13.64
C LEU A 182 9.10 4.95 -14.64
N ILE A 183 8.83 5.41 -15.87
CA ILE A 183 9.84 5.62 -16.91
C ILE A 183 10.85 6.70 -16.50
N GLU A 184 10.43 7.75 -15.82
CA GLU A 184 11.35 8.76 -15.27
C GLU A 184 12.19 8.18 -14.14
N LYS A 185 11.56 7.47 -13.20
CA LYS A 185 12.25 6.88 -12.05
C LYS A 185 13.30 5.85 -12.47
N ILE A 186 13.02 4.98 -13.45
CA ILE A 186 13.96 3.94 -13.90
C ILE A 186 15.22 4.49 -14.58
N LYS A 187 15.19 5.72 -15.11
CA LYS A 187 16.38 6.39 -15.66
C LYS A 187 17.35 6.86 -14.57
N LEU A 188 16.81 7.19 -13.41
CA LEU A 188 17.57 7.71 -12.27
C LEU A 188 18.02 6.59 -11.32
N GLU A 189 17.31 5.47 -11.31
CA GLU A 189 17.57 4.36 -10.40
C GLU A 189 18.88 3.63 -10.73
N LYS A 190 19.60 3.22 -9.68
CA LYS A 190 20.88 2.52 -9.75
C LYS A 190 20.87 1.21 -8.98
N ASP A 191 19.97 1.05 -8.00
CA ASP A 191 19.85 -0.19 -7.26
C ASP A 191 19.27 -1.31 -8.16
N PRO A 192 19.95 -2.46 -8.29
CA PRO A 192 19.48 -3.55 -9.16
C PRO A 192 18.13 -4.15 -8.73
N VAL A 193 17.80 -4.18 -7.43
CA VAL A 193 16.52 -4.72 -6.96
C VAL A 193 15.39 -3.77 -7.34
N ALA A 194 15.58 -2.46 -7.11
CA ALA A 194 14.64 -1.43 -7.53
C ALA A 194 14.45 -1.40 -9.06
N LEU A 195 15.52 -1.55 -9.85
CA LEU A 195 15.43 -1.65 -11.31
C LEU A 195 14.57 -2.84 -11.76
N LYS A 196 14.73 -4.02 -11.13
CA LYS A 196 13.89 -5.21 -11.39
C LYS A 196 12.43 -4.95 -11.05
N THR A 197 12.17 -4.33 -9.90
CA THR A 197 10.83 -3.91 -9.47
C THR A 197 10.19 -2.95 -10.47
N LEU A 198 10.93 -1.95 -10.95
CA LEU A 198 10.43 -0.97 -11.93
C LEU A 198 10.15 -1.61 -13.30
N LEU A 199 11.01 -2.53 -13.76
CA LEU A 199 10.74 -3.31 -14.99
C LEU A 199 9.46 -4.15 -14.86
N LEU A 200 9.25 -4.80 -13.70
CA LEU A 200 8.03 -5.54 -13.43
C LEU A 200 6.80 -4.63 -13.43
N ALA A 201 6.90 -3.44 -12.84
CA ALA A 201 5.81 -2.46 -12.85
C ALA A 201 5.47 -1.95 -14.26
N LEU A 202 6.48 -1.72 -15.11
CA LEU A 202 6.29 -1.37 -16.52
C LEU A 202 5.63 -2.52 -17.31
N TYR A 203 6.04 -3.76 -17.06
CA TYR A 203 5.41 -4.93 -17.67
C TYR A 203 3.93 -5.02 -17.30
N TYR A 204 3.57 -4.81 -16.03
CA TYR A 204 2.17 -4.85 -15.62
C TYR A 204 1.36 -3.62 -16.07
N ALA A 205 1.98 -2.46 -16.27
CA ALA A 205 1.30 -1.32 -16.88
C ALA A 205 0.75 -1.66 -18.27
N ALA A 206 1.49 -2.48 -19.03
CA ALA A 206 1.10 -3.00 -20.35
C ALA A 206 0.63 -1.88 -21.32
N LEU A 207 1.33 -0.74 -21.30
CA LEU A 207 1.07 0.38 -22.21
C LEU A 207 2.17 0.46 -23.27
N PRO A 208 1.90 1.05 -24.46
CA PRO A 208 2.91 1.18 -25.52
C PRO A 208 4.19 1.90 -25.08
N ASN A 209 4.08 2.93 -24.24
CA ASN A 209 5.25 3.64 -23.68
C ASN A 209 6.01 2.80 -22.65
N SER A 210 5.34 1.92 -21.90
CA SER A 210 6.03 0.94 -21.04
C SER A 210 6.85 -0.05 -21.86
N GLU A 211 6.27 -0.59 -22.94
CA GLU A 211 6.96 -1.51 -23.84
C GLU A 211 8.16 -0.86 -24.52
N ALA A 212 8.00 0.37 -25.00
CA ALA A 212 9.10 1.13 -25.59
C ALA A 212 10.24 1.37 -24.58
N ALA A 213 9.92 1.63 -23.31
CA ALA A 213 10.92 1.76 -22.25
C ALA A 213 11.63 0.44 -21.97
N ILE A 214 10.89 -0.68 -21.90
CA ILE A 214 11.47 -2.03 -21.73
C ILE A 214 12.41 -2.35 -22.90
N HIS A 215 11.99 -2.09 -24.14
CA HIS A 215 12.81 -2.28 -25.34
C HIS A 215 14.10 -1.47 -25.31
N PHE A 216 14.00 -0.19 -24.93
CA PHE A 216 15.17 0.67 -24.78
C PHE A 216 16.17 0.09 -23.76
N ILE A 217 15.67 -0.36 -22.60
CA ILE A 217 16.51 -0.95 -21.55
C ILE A 217 17.18 -2.25 -22.02
N SER A 218 16.49 -3.07 -22.81
CA SER A 218 17.02 -4.36 -23.30
C SER A 218 18.24 -4.21 -24.24
N GLN A 219 18.39 -3.02 -24.83
CA GLN A 219 19.46 -2.66 -25.78
C GLN A 219 20.47 -1.65 -25.22
N SER A 220 20.13 -0.95 -24.14
CA SER A 220 20.96 0.15 -23.62
C SER A 220 22.13 -0.35 -22.79
N LYS A 221 23.34 0.09 -23.14
CA LYS A 221 24.58 -0.18 -22.39
C LYS A 221 24.67 0.61 -21.08
N GLU A 222 23.73 1.52 -20.82
CA GLU A 222 23.68 2.31 -19.58
C GLU A 222 23.20 1.49 -18.38
N TYR A 223 22.53 0.35 -18.63
CA TYR A 223 21.99 -0.53 -17.60
C TYR A 223 22.89 -1.75 -17.36
N PRO A 224 22.91 -2.31 -16.13
CA PRO A 224 23.60 -3.57 -15.87
C PRO A 224 23.14 -4.72 -16.77
N VAL A 225 24.04 -5.66 -17.07
CA VAL A 225 23.78 -6.76 -18.02
C VAL A 225 22.59 -7.64 -17.58
N ASP A 226 22.44 -7.89 -16.29
CA ASP A 226 21.32 -8.68 -15.76
C ASP A 226 19.97 -7.97 -15.91
N ILE A 227 19.95 -6.63 -15.81
CA ILE A 227 18.78 -5.80 -16.05
C ILE A 227 18.41 -5.79 -17.55
N GLN A 228 19.40 -5.66 -18.44
CA GLN A 228 19.18 -5.76 -19.88
C GLN A 228 18.58 -7.12 -20.25
N GLU A 229 19.13 -8.20 -19.68
CA GLU A 229 18.66 -9.56 -19.95
C GLU A 229 17.24 -9.80 -19.43
N LEU A 230 16.92 -9.32 -18.22
CA LEU A 230 15.55 -9.34 -17.71
C LEU A 230 14.58 -8.60 -18.65
N ALA A 231 14.97 -7.41 -19.14
CA ALA A 231 14.15 -6.67 -20.09
C ALA A 231 13.90 -7.47 -21.38
N ARG A 232 14.92 -8.15 -21.95
CA ARG A 232 14.73 -9.03 -23.12
C ARG A 232 13.76 -10.18 -22.83
N GLN A 233 13.88 -10.80 -21.66
CA GLN A 233 12.97 -11.88 -21.25
C GLN A 233 11.53 -11.39 -21.14
N ILE A 234 11.32 -10.18 -20.61
CA ILE A 234 10.01 -9.53 -20.56
C ILE A 234 9.49 -9.29 -21.98
N GLU A 235 10.28 -8.74 -22.90
CA GLU A 235 9.87 -8.53 -24.30
C GLU A 235 9.46 -9.82 -24.99
N MET A 236 10.25 -10.89 -24.80
CA MET A 236 9.91 -12.22 -25.32
C MET A 236 8.61 -12.74 -24.70
N GLY A 237 8.37 -12.50 -23.41
CA GLY A 237 7.13 -12.82 -22.72
C GLY A 237 5.92 -12.09 -23.30
N ILE A 238 6.06 -10.79 -23.57
CA ILE A 238 5.03 -9.95 -24.21
C ILE A 238 4.70 -10.50 -25.61
N ALA A 239 5.72 -10.79 -26.42
CA ALA A 239 5.53 -11.37 -27.76
C ALA A 239 4.81 -12.73 -27.71
N LYS A 240 5.14 -13.57 -26.73
CA LYS A 240 4.43 -14.86 -26.50
C LYS A 240 2.99 -14.65 -26.05
N ALA A 241 2.72 -13.71 -25.15
CA ALA A 241 1.35 -13.39 -24.72
C ALA A 241 0.49 -12.92 -25.90
N ARG A 242 1.06 -12.09 -26.78
CA ARG A 242 0.49 -11.69 -28.07
C ARG A 242 0.28 -12.84 -29.05
N GLN A 243 0.78 -14.05 -28.83
CA GLN A 243 0.55 -15.21 -29.70
C GLN A 243 -0.26 -16.31 -29.02
N ALA A 244 -0.38 -16.27 -27.70
CA ALA A 244 -1.10 -17.26 -26.90
C ALA A 244 -2.57 -17.43 -27.34
N ALA A 245 -3.05 -18.68 -27.31
CA ALA A 245 -4.46 -18.99 -27.47
C ALA A 245 -5.21 -18.64 -26.16
N PRO A 246 -6.11 -17.64 -26.18
CA PRO A 246 -6.66 -17.08 -24.94
C PRO A 246 -7.72 -17.99 -24.32
N SER A 247 -8.28 -18.94 -25.07
CA SER A 247 -9.37 -19.83 -24.62
C SER A 247 -9.01 -20.62 -23.36
N LYS A 248 -7.77 -21.10 -23.24
CA LYS A 248 -7.30 -21.79 -22.02
C LYS A 248 -7.26 -20.86 -20.81
N VAL A 249 -6.81 -19.62 -21.02
CA VAL A 249 -6.71 -18.60 -19.95
C VAL A 249 -8.11 -18.17 -19.50
N PHE A 250 -9.04 -17.97 -20.44
CA PHE A 250 -10.43 -17.67 -20.11
C PHE A 250 -11.15 -18.79 -19.38
N ASN A 251 -10.96 -20.05 -19.80
CA ASN A 251 -11.56 -21.19 -19.10
C ASN A 251 -11.05 -21.29 -17.66
N TRP A 252 -9.73 -21.14 -17.47
CA TRP A 252 -9.15 -21.12 -16.13
C TRP A 252 -9.67 -19.97 -15.28
N LEU A 253 -9.74 -18.74 -15.81
CA LEU A 253 -10.32 -17.58 -15.09
C LEU A 253 -11.77 -17.83 -14.69
N LYS A 254 -12.57 -18.44 -15.57
CA LYS A 254 -13.98 -18.79 -15.30
C LYS A 254 -14.11 -19.84 -14.20
N GLU A 255 -13.26 -20.87 -14.21
CA GLU A 255 -13.20 -21.90 -13.17
C GLU A 255 -12.82 -21.31 -11.80
N ASN A 256 -12.06 -20.21 -11.78
CA ASN A 256 -11.69 -19.46 -10.58
C ASN A 256 -12.66 -18.30 -10.26
N GLY A 257 -13.86 -18.30 -10.85
CA GLY A 257 -14.94 -17.37 -10.48
C GLY A 257 -14.92 -16.01 -11.19
N SER A 258 -13.98 -15.76 -12.10
CA SER A 258 -14.03 -14.57 -12.95
C SER A 258 -15.24 -14.62 -13.89
N LYS A 259 -15.89 -13.47 -14.07
CA LYS A 259 -17.04 -13.29 -14.96
C LYS A 259 -16.67 -12.66 -16.30
N ILE A 260 -15.38 -12.55 -16.60
CA ILE A 260 -14.89 -11.89 -17.80
C ILE A 260 -15.29 -12.68 -19.06
N SER A 261 -15.79 -11.97 -20.07
CA SER A 261 -16.18 -12.57 -21.36
C SER A 261 -14.94 -12.97 -22.17
N PRO A 262 -14.97 -14.11 -22.91
CA PRO A 262 -13.93 -14.43 -23.89
C PRO A 262 -13.73 -13.38 -24.99
N ASN A 263 -14.73 -12.51 -25.20
CA ASN A 263 -14.70 -11.39 -26.16
C ASN A 263 -14.49 -10.03 -25.47
N ALA A 264 -14.02 -10.02 -24.21
CA ALA A 264 -13.80 -8.79 -23.47
C ALA A 264 -12.78 -7.89 -24.17
N LEU A 265 -13.09 -6.60 -24.25
CA LEU A 265 -12.19 -5.57 -24.73
C LEU A 265 -11.07 -5.30 -23.72
N GLU A 266 -9.96 -4.71 -24.18
CA GLU A 266 -8.82 -4.37 -23.33
C GLU A 266 -9.22 -3.60 -22.07
N LYS A 267 -10.12 -2.62 -22.20
CA LYS A 267 -10.62 -1.83 -21.08
C LYS A 267 -11.31 -2.70 -20.03
N GLU A 268 -12.14 -3.66 -20.45
CA GLU A 268 -12.85 -4.56 -19.54
C GLU A 268 -11.87 -5.49 -18.81
N LEU A 269 -10.82 -5.96 -19.49
CA LEU A 269 -9.75 -6.76 -18.90
C LEU A 269 -8.97 -5.95 -17.83
N ARG A 270 -8.64 -4.69 -18.12
CA ARG A 270 -7.99 -3.79 -17.15
C ARG A 270 -8.87 -3.50 -15.95
N ASP A 271 -10.15 -3.21 -16.17
CA ASP A 271 -11.10 -2.94 -15.09
C ASP A 271 -11.28 -4.18 -14.20
N ALA A 272 -11.41 -5.38 -14.80
CA ALA A 272 -11.46 -6.64 -14.06
C ALA A 272 -10.18 -6.91 -13.25
N ARG A 273 -9.01 -6.63 -13.84
CA ARG A 273 -7.73 -6.72 -13.13
C ARG A 273 -7.67 -5.76 -11.95
N ARG A 274 -8.02 -4.49 -12.13
CA ARG A 274 -8.01 -3.49 -11.04
C ARG A 274 -8.93 -3.90 -9.90
N GLU A 275 -10.13 -4.38 -10.22
CA GLU A 275 -11.07 -4.88 -9.21
C GLU A 275 -10.49 -6.07 -8.47
N ARG A 276 -9.88 -7.03 -9.18
CA ARG A 276 -9.25 -8.19 -8.55
C ARG A 276 -8.10 -7.81 -7.62
N MET A 277 -7.30 -6.83 -8.00
CA MET A 277 -6.15 -6.37 -7.22
C MET A 277 -6.53 -5.54 -5.99
N ARG A 278 -7.83 -5.31 -5.74
CA ARG A 278 -8.30 -4.73 -4.47
C ARG A 278 -8.19 -5.69 -3.28
N THR A 279 -8.03 -6.98 -3.55
CA THR A 279 -7.80 -8.02 -2.54
C THR A 279 -6.36 -8.49 -2.62
N ILE A 280 -5.72 -8.74 -1.48
CA ILE A 280 -4.34 -9.26 -1.43
C ILE A 280 -4.37 -10.76 -1.11
N SER A 281 -4.21 -11.59 -2.13
CA SER A 281 -4.15 -13.05 -1.99
C SER A 281 -3.26 -13.72 -3.03
N ASP A 282 -2.96 -14.99 -2.82
CA ASP A 282 -2.28 -15.85 -3.78
C ASP A 282 -3.12 -16.06 -5.05
N GLU A 283 -4.44 -16.22 -4.91
CA GLU A 283 -5.33 -16.32 -6.09
C GLU A 283 -5.36 -15.01 -6.88
N ALA A 284 -5.30 -13.86 -6.21
CA ALA A 284 -5.23 -12.56 -6.88
C ALA A 284 -3.96 -12.43 -7.73
N LEU A 285 -2.81 -12.94 -7.24
CA LEU A 285 -1.56 -12.96 -7.98
C LEU A 285 -1.58 -13.92 -9.18
N MET A 286 -2.21 -15.09 -9.03
CA MET A 286 -2.39 -16.01 -10.15
C MET A 286 -3.25 -15.37 -11.25
N GLU A 287 -4.37 -14.75 -10.86
CA GLU A 287 -5.27 -14.06 -11.78
C GLU A 287 -4.63 -12.82 -12.41
N LEU A 288 -3.77 -12.09 -11.69
CA LEU A 288 -3.00 -10.97 -12.23
C LEU A 288 -2.20 -11.39 -13.47
N GLY A 289 -1.53 -12.55 -13.41
CA GLY A 289 -0.79 -13.11 -14.55
C GLY A 289 -1.72 -13.39 -15.74
N ALA A 290 -2.88 -14.00 -15.49
CA ALA A 290 -3.87 -14.31 -16.51
C ALA A 290 -4.46 -13.05 -17.19
N TYR A 291 -4.88 -12.05 -16.41
CA TYR A 291 -5.38 -10.79 -16.95
C TYR A 291 -4.31 -10.06 -17.76
N THR A 292 -3.06 -10.03 -17.28
CA THR A 292 -1.97 -9.36 -17.98
C THR A 292 -1.67 -10.01 -19.34
N LEU A 293 -1.72 -11.35 -19.42
CA LEU A 293 -1.60 -12.07 -20.68
C LEU A 293 -2.74 -11.69 -21.65
N LEU A 294 -3.98 -11.67 -21.16
CA LEU A 294 -5.15 -11.31 -21.98
C LEU A 294 -5.10 -9.85 -22.46
N ILE A 295 -4.60 -8.92 -21.63
CA ILE A 295 -4.40 -7.52 -22.03
C ILE A 295 -3.43 -7.45 -23.21
N TYR A 296 -2.25 -8.06 -23.11
CA TYR A 296 -1.30 -8.09 -24.23
C TYR A 296 -1.87 -8.82 -25.47
N HIS A 297 -2.66 -9.88 -25.27
CA HIS A 297 -3.35 -10.56 -26.36
C HIS A 297 -4.34 -9.64 -27.09
N SER A 298 -5.07 -8.79 -26.37
CA SER A 298 -6.07 -7.88 -26.94
C SER A 298 -5.48 -6.72 -27.74
N GLN A 299 -4.18 -6.45 -27.59
CA GLN A 299 -3.43 -5.37 -28.26
C GLN A 299 -2.82 -5.78 -29.62
N ARG A 300 -3.28 -6.90 -30.21
CA ARG A 300 -2.83 -7.37 -31.52
C ARG A 300 -3.28 -6.46 -32.66
#